data_AF-A0A527GL99-F1
#
_entry.id   AF-A0A527GL99-F1
#
_cell.length_a   1.000
_cell.length_b   1.000
_cell.length_c   1.000
_cell.angle_alpha   90.00
_cell.angle_beta   90.00
_cell.angle_gamma   90.00
#
_symmetry.space_group_name_H-M   'P 1'
#
loop_
_entity.id
_entity.type
_entity.pdbx_description
1 polymer ?
#
loop_
_entity_poly.entity_id
_entity_poly.type
_entity_poly.pdbx_seq_one_letter_code
_entity_poly.pdbx_strand_id
1 'polypeptide(L)'
;RPISALVDITNYVTFDRGRPLHVFDASKVAGNLVVRRARDGEKVQALDGREYTLTPEMCVIADDNGVESIAGIMGGEHSGCDENTSDVLIESALWDPITTARTGRTLAIITDARYRFERGVD
;
A
#
# COMPACT_ATOMS: atom_id res chain seq x y z
N ARG A 1 12.32 -8.18 -9.76
CA ARG A 1 13.27 -9.14 -9.15
C ARG A 1 12.58 -9.80 -7.96
N PRO A 2 12.92 -11.04 -7.60
CA PRO A 2 12.48 -11.65 -6.34
C PRO A 2 12.94 -10.82 -5.12
N ILE A 3 12.09 -10.67 -4.11
CA ILE A 3 12.36 -9.91 -2.86
C ILE A 3 12.19 -10.83 -1.65
N SER A 4 11.02 -11.41 -1.49
CA SER A 4 10.69 -12.39 -0.44
C SER A 4 9.52 -13.24 -0.93
N ALA A 5 9.30 -14.43 -0.35
CA ALA A 5 8.21 -15.30 -0.79
C ALA A 5 6.84 -14.60 -0.78
N LEU A 6 6.55 -13.82 0.26
CA LEU A 6 5.28 -13.10 0.40
C LEU A 6 5.13 -12.00 -0.66
N VAL A 7 6.16 -11.18 -0.86
CA VAL A 7 6.16 -10.11 -1.87
C VAL A 7 6.16 -10.67 -3.29
N ASP A 8 6.82 -11.81 -3.50
CA ASP A 8 6.90 -12.44 -4.82
C ASP A 8 5.58 -13.07 -5.22
N ILE A 9 4.82 -13.64 -4.27
CA ILE A 9 3.47 -14.16 -4.50
C ILE A 9 2.51 -13.01 -4.88
N THR A 10 2.52 -11.90 -4.13
CA THR A 10 1.64 -10.76 -4.45
C THR A 10 2.00 -10.12 -5.79
N ASN A 11 3.30 -9.99 -6.10
CA ASN A 11 3.77 -9.56 -7.41
C ASN A 11 3.35 -10.53 -8.51
N TYR A 12 3.48 -11.85 -8.29
CA TYR A 12 3.08 -12.85 -9.26
C TYR A 12 1.60 -12.70 -9.64
N VAL A 13 0.70 -12.54 -8.67
CA VAL A 13 -0.73 -12.29 -8.93
C VAL A 13 -0.95 -10.94 -9.66
N THR A 14 -0.16 -9.92 -9.32
CA THR A 14 -0.18 -8.62 -9.99
C THR A 14 0.13 -8.71 -11.48
N PHE A 15 1.07 -9.59 -11.87
CA PHE A 15 1.44 -9.80 -13.27
C PHE A 15 0.54 -10.83 -13.97
N ASP A 16 0.20 -11.93 -13.31
CA ASP A 16 -0.61 -13.02 -13.88
C ASP A 16 -2.08 -12.59 -14.11
N ARG A 17 -2.65 -11.85 -13.15
CA ARG A 17 -4.08 -11.48 -13.16
C ARG A 17 -4.32 -9.98 -13.31
N GLY A 18 -3.27 -9.18 -13.42
CA GLY A 18 -3.40 -7.73 -13.43
C GLY A 18 -3.91 -7.17 -12.09
N ARG A 19 -3.95 -7.96 -11.01
CA ARG A 19 -4.51 -7.57 -9.71
C ARG A 19 -3.40 -7.27 -8.70
N PRO A 20 -3.09 -5.99 -8.42
CA PRO A 20 -2.16 -5.68 -7.36
C PRO A 20 -2.70 -6.14 -6.01
N LEU A 21 -1.84 -6.81 -5.24
CA LEU A 21 -2.10 -7.22 -3.86
C LEU A 21 -1.03 -6.63 -2.94
N HIS A 22 -1.39 -6.48 -1.67
CA HIS A 22 -0.43 -6.18 -0.62
C HIS A 22 -0.52 -7.22 0.49
N VAL A 23 0.55 -7.32 1.28
CA VAL A 23 0.63 -8.26 2.39
C VAL A 23 1.23 -7.51 3.58
N PHE A 24 0.47 -7.48 4.66
CA PHE A 24 0.86 -6.89 5.93
C PHE A 24 1.34 -7.99 6.86
N ASP A 25 2.33 -7.66 7.70
CA ASP A 25 2.62 -8.46 8.89
C ASP A 25 1.50 -8.25 9.91
N ALA A 26 0.70 -9.29 10.15
CA ALA A 26 -0.47 -9.19 11.01
C ALA A 26 -0.11 -8.86 12.47
N SER A 27 1.10 -9.21 12.90
CA SER A 27 1.58 -8.92 14.25
C SER A 27 1.96 -7.45 14.45
N LYS A 28 2.20 -6.71 13.36
CA LYS A 28 2.59 -5.29 13.38
C LYS A 28 1.39 -4.35 13.27
N VAL A 29 0.24 -4.85 12.83
CA VAL A 29 -1.01 -4.07 12.76
C VAL A 29 -1.61 -3.92 14.16
N ALA A 30 -1.87 -2.69 14.57
CA ALA A 30 -2.54 -2.37 15.82
C ALA A 30 -4.05 -2.18 15.62
N GLY A 31 -4.84 -3.04 16.27
CA GLY A 31 -6.29 -2.97 16.20
C GLY A 31 -6.83 -3.37 14.82
N ASN A 32 -7.71 -2.56 14.25
CA ASN A 32 -8.32 -2.84 12.95
C ASN A 32 -7.74 -1.95 11.86
N LEU A 33 -7.54 -2.52 10.67
CA LEU A 33 -7.28 -1.73 9.48
C LEU A 33 -8.53 -0.93 9.08
N VAL A 34 -8.32 0.35 8.80
CA VAL A 34 -9.34 1.31 8.37
C VAL A 34 -8.88 1.96 7.07
N VAL A 35 -9.73 1.88 6.06
CA VAL A 35 -9.59 2.66 4.82
C VAL A 35 -10.20 4.03 5.06
N ARG A 36 -9.40 5.09 4.93
CA ARG A 36 -9.85 6.47 5.14
C ARG A 36 -9.08 7.47 4.29
N ARG A 37 -9.52 8.72 4.32
CA ARG A 37 -8.67 9.83 3.85
C ARG A 37 -7.55 10.10 4.85
N ALA A 38 -6.40 10.51 4.35
CA ALA A 38 -5.32 10.98 5.19
C ALA A 38 -5.73 12.26 5.95
N ARG A 39 -5.08 12.53 7.07
CA ARG A 39 -5.16 13.83 7.76
C ARG A 39 -4.17 14.80 7.11
N ASP A 40 -4.44 16.09 7.23
CA ASP A 40 -3.53 17.10 6.69
C ASP A 40 -2.18 17.05 7.40
N GLY A 41 -1.09 16.94 6.64
CA GLY A 41 0.26 16.81 7.17
C GLY A 41 0.58 15.45 7.80
N GLU A 42 -0.30 14.45 7.66
CA GLU A 42 -0.04 13.09 8.13
C GLU A 42 1.17 12.50 7.40
N LYS A 43 2.00 11.72 8.10
CA LYS A 43 3.24 11.19 7.55
C LYS A 43 3.21 9.67 7.46
N VAL A 44 3.87 9.14 6.43
CA VAL A 44 4.12 7.70 6.29
C VAL A 44 5.53 7.46 5.81
N GLN A 45 6.25 6.59 6.51
CA GLN A 45 7.51 6.03 6.04
C GLN A 45 7.19 4.85 5.13
N ALA A 46 7.57 4.93 3.86
CA ALA A 46 7.20 3.96 2.83
C ALA A 46 8.30 2.94 2.55
N LEU A 47 7.92 1.81 1.93
CA LEU A 47 8.84 0.69 1.60
C LEU A 47 9.96 1.04 0.61
N ASP A 48 9.88 2.19 -0.07
CA ASP A 48 10.98 2.71 -0.90
C ASP A 48 12.00 3.54 -0.10
N GLY A 49 11.87 3.55 1.23
CA GLY A 49 12.76 4.23 2.17
C GLY A 49 12.51 5.72 2.30
N ARG A 50 11.41 6.25 1.73
CA ARG A 50 11.09 7.68 1.76
C ARG A 50 9.93 7.96 2.71
N GLU A 51 10.01 9.11 3.39
CA GLU A 51 8.89 9.66 4.16
C GLU A 51 8.05 10.55 3.25
N TYR A 52 6.73 10.34 3.26
CA TYR A 52 5.76 11.14 2.52
C TYR A 52 4.86 11.91 3.46
N THR A 53 4.67 13.21 3.17
CA THR A 53 3.64 14.04 3.80
C THR A 53 2.37 13.98 2.96
N LEU A 54 1.27 13.61 3.59
CA LEU A 54 0.00 13.33 2.95
C LEU A 54 -0.97 14.50 3.11
N THR A 55 -1.97 14.55 2.22
CA THR A 55 -3.04 15.55 2.23
C THR A 55 -4.41 14.87 2.32
N PRO A 56 -5.47 15.58 2.75
CA PRO A 56 -6.82 15.00 2.86
C PRO A 56 -7.44 14.49 1.55
N GLU A 57 -6.83 14.79 0.40
CA GLU A 57 -7.24 14.23 -0.89
C GLU A 57 -6.78 12.78 -1.08
N MET A 58 -5.81 12.31 -0.30
CA MET A 58 -5.17 11.01 -0.46
C MET A 58 -5.92 9.94 0.34
N CYS A 59 -6.09 8.75 -0.26
CA CYS A 59 -6.63 7.58 0.42
C CYS A 59 -5.48 6.78 1.04
N VAL A 60 -5.71 6.30 2.26
CA VAL A 60 -4.73 5.50 3.02
C VAL A 60 -5.41 4.29 3.63
N ILE A 61 -4.60 3.28 3.90
CA ILE A 61 -4.93 2.26 4.89
C ILE A 61 -4.20 2.66 6.16
N ALA A 62 -4.93 2.67 7.27
CA ALA A 62 -4.44 3.07 8.57
C ALA A 62 -4.88 2.08 9.63
N ASP A 63 -4.22 2.07 10.77
CA ASP A 63 -4.58 1.31 11.95
C ASP A 63 -4.71 2.25 13.17
N ASP A 64 -4.69 1.70 14.39
CA ASP A 64 -4.76 2.52 15.61
C ASP A 64 -3.49 3.35 15.88
N ASN A 65 -2.36 3.00 15.26
CA ASN A 65 -1.07 3.69 15.39
C ASN A 65 -0.83 4.75 14.31
N GLY A 66 -1.37 4.58 13.10
CA GLY A 66 -1.11 5.54 12.03
C GLY A 66 -1.42 5.02 10.64
N VAL A 67 -0.71 5.57 9.65
CA VAL A 67 -0.84 5.16 8.25
C VAL A 67 0.06 3.97 7.98
N GLU A 68 -0.55 2.90 7.49
CA GLU A 68 0.14 1.66 7.09
C GLU A 68 0.42 1.60 5.59
N SER A 69 -0.37 2.28 4.76
CA SER A 69 -0.07 2.36 3.33
C SER A 69 -0.74 3.54 2.63
N ILE A 70 -0.11 3.99 1.55
CA ILE A 70 -0.75 4.87 0.56
C ILE A 70 -1.56 3.97 -0.36
N ALA A 71 -2.89 4.03 -0.23
CA ALA A 71 -3.80 3.05 -0.80
C ALA A 71 -3.61 2.90 -2.33
N GLY A 72 -3.40 1.66 -2.78
CA GLY A 72 -3.20 1.33 -4.19
C GLY A 72 -1.86 1.80 -4.80
N ILE A 73 -0.94 2.35 -4.00
CA ILE A 73 0.28 2.97 -4.51
C ILE A 73 1.53 2.37 -3.88
N MET A 74 1.66 2.43 -2.54
CA MET A 74 2.88 2.05 -1.84
C MET A 74 2.57 1.63 -0.40
N GLY A 75 3.10 0.48 0.02
CA GLY A 75 3.04 0.03 1.41
C GLY A 75 3.95 0.86 2.32
N GLY A 76 3.55 0.99 3.58
CA GLY A 76 4.37 1.54 4.66
C GLY A 76 5.41 0.54 5.15
N GLU A 77 6.50 1.06 5.69
CA GLU A 77 7.61 0.25 6.20
C GLU A 77 7.23 -0.43 7.54
N HIS A 78 6.35 0.20 8.33
CA HIS A 78 5.97 -0.29 9.67
C HIS A 78 5.27 -1.66 9.64
N SER A 79 4.20 -1.79 8.87
CA SER A 79 3.48 -3.05 8.68
C SER A 79 4.11 -4.01 7.67
N GLY A 80 5.29 -3.70 7.12
CA GLY A 80 5.96 -4.53 6.13
C GLY A 80 6.38 -5.90 6.67
N CYS A 81 6.27 -6.95 5.85
CA CYS A 81 6.75 -8.28 6.23
C CYS A 81 8.28 -8.38 6.19
N ASP A 82 8.85 -9.12 7.13
CA ASP A 82 10.28 -9.46 7.21
C ASP A 82 10.48 -10.98 7.41
N GLU A 83 11.72 -11.42 7.63
CA GLU A 83 12.07 -12.84 7.80
C GLU A 83 11.43 -13.51 9.03
N ASN A 84 10.93 -12.73 9.99
CA ASN A 84 10.29 -13.21 11.21
C ASN A 84 8.75 -13.21 11.12
N THR A 85 8.19 -12.66 10.03
CA THR A 85 6.74 -12.65 9.80
C THR A 85 6.21 -14.09 9.70
N SER A 86 5.25 -14.43 10.55
CA SER A 86 4.61 -15.75 10.59
C SER A 86 3.10 -15.68 10.31
N ASP A 87 2.46 -14.60 10.76
CA ASP A 87 1.05 -14.30 10.50
C ASP A 87 0.93 -13.13 9.53
N VAL A 88 0.09 -13.28 8.50
CA VAL A 88 -0.06 -12.28 7.43
C VAL A 88 -1.50 -11.91 7.21
N LEU A 89 -1.72 -10.66 6.82
CA LEU A 89 -3.00 -10.16 6.33
C LEU A 89 -2.84 -9.78 4.86
N ILE A 90 -3.55 -10.48 3.97
CA ILE A 90 -3.50 -10.22 2.53
C ILE A 90 -4.59 -9.20 2.16
N GLU A 91 -4.15 -8.12 1.54
CA GLU A 91 -5.02 -7.07 1.01
C GLU A 91 -5.32 -7.35 -0.46
N SER A 92 -6.61 -7.46 -0.79
CA SER A 92 -7.12 -7.42 -2.15
C SER A 92 -8.24 -6.38 -2.23
N ALA A 93 -7.93 -5.24 -2.86
CA ALA A 93 -8.82 -4.09 -2.91
C ALA A 93 -8.93 -3.51 -4.33
N LEU A 94 -9.97 -2.71 -4.54
CA LEU A 94 -10.16 -1.91 -5.76
C LEU A 94 -10.19 -0.44 -5.38
N TRP A 95 -9.32 0.34 -6.01
CA TRP A 95 -9.12 1.75 -5.71
C TRP A 95 -9.66 2.63 -6.84
N ASP A 96 -10.14 3.82 -6.49
CA ASP A 96 -10.58 4.82 -7.48
C ASP A 96 -9.41 5.21 -8.39
N PRO A 97 -9.49 5.01 -9.72
CA PRO A 97 -8.38 5.26 -10.63
C PRO A 97 -7.93 6.72 -10.63
N ILE A 98 -8.88 7.66 -10.50
CA ILE A 98 -8.59 9.11 -10.55
C ILE A 98 -7.81 9.55 -9.32
N THR A 99 -8.27 9.15 -8.13
CA THR A 99 -7.59 9.43 -6.85
C THR A 99 -6.21 8.80 -6.83
N THR A 100 -6.07 7.58 -7.34
CA THR A 100 -4.79 6.87 -7.44
C THR A 100 -3.81 7.62 -8.34
N ALA A 101 -4.26 8.03 -9.54
CA ALA A 101 -3.45 8.80 -10.48
C ALA A 101 -2.98 10.13 -9.89
N ARG A 102 -3.90 10.86 -9.23
CA ARG A 102 -3.61 12.16 -8.59
C ARG A 102 -2.59 11.99 -7.46
N THR A 103 -2.83 11.06 -6.54
CA THR A 103 -1.96 10.83 -5.38
C THR A 103 -0.55 10.42 -5.84
N GLY A 104 -0.45 9.47 -6.76
CA GLY A 104 0.83 9.02 -7.29
C GLY A 104 1.60 10.12 -8.02
N ARG A 105 0.91 11.01 -8.74
CA ARG A 105 1.52 12.19 -9.37
C ARG A 105 2.01 13.21 -8.33
N THR A 106 1.17 13.55 -7.35
CA THR A 106 1.50 14.52 -6.30
C THR A 106 2.70 14.09 -5.48
N LEU A 107 2.79 12.81 -5.13
CA LEU A 107 3.90 12.25 -4.37
C LEU A 107 5.09 11.81 -5.24
N ALA A 108 4.99 11.95 -6.58
CA ALA A 108 5.98 11.48 -7.54
C ALA A 108 6.37 9.99 -7.39
N ILE A 109 5.43 9.14 -6.99
CA ILE A 109 5.64 7.69 -6.78
C ILE A 109 5.27 6.92 -8.04
N ILE A 110 6.15 6.06 -8.55
CA ILE A 110 5.86 5.18 -9.69
C ILE A 110 6.02 3.73 -9.24
N THR A 111 4.91 2.98 -9.23
CA THR A 111 4.89 1.55 -8.90
C THR A 111 4.03 0.77 -9.89
N ASP A 112 4.27 -0.54 -9.98
CA ASP A 112 3.45 -1.46 -10.77
C ASP A 112 1.98 -1.48 -10.33
N ALA A 113 1.74 -1.37 -9.02
CA ALA A 113 0.40 -1.28 -8.44
C ALA A 113 -0.32 0.01 -8.90
N ARG A 114 0.34 1.17 -8.70
CA ARG A 114 -0.20 2.46 -9.15
C ARG A 114 -0.52 2.42 -10.64
N TYR A 115 0.41 1.94 -11.47
CA TYR A 115 0.25 1.90 -12.93
C TYR A 115 -1.03 1.15 -13.35
N ARG A 116 -1.35 0.05 -12.67
CA ARG A 116 -2.55 -0.76 -12.93
C ARG A 116 -3.81 -0.08 -12.41
N PHE A 117 -3.83 0.29 -11.12
CA PHE A 117 -5.01 0.92 -10.52
C PHE A 117 -5.40 2.24 -11.19
N GLU A 118 -4.43 3.07 -11.61
CA GLU A 118 -4.73 4.33 -12.30
C GLU A 118 -5.34 4.13 -13.70
N ARG A 119 -5.31 2.91 -14.24
CA ARG A 119 -5.91 2.52 -15.54
C ARG A 119 -7.16 1.66 -15.38
N GLY A 120 -7.57 1.37 -14.15
CA GLY A 120 -8.65 0.43 -13.84
C GLY A 120 -8.18 -1.02 -13.83
N VAL A 121 -8.78 -1.82 -12.94
CA VAL A 121 -8.47 -3.24 -12.73
C VAL A 121 -9.78 -3.98 -12.46
N ASP A 122 -9.91 -5.20 -13.03
CA ASP A 122 -10.95 -6.26 -12.82
C ASP A 122 -12.01 -5.94 -11.76
#